data_AF-A0A8C2VBQ2-F1
#
_entry.id   AF-A0A8C2VBQ2-F1
#
_cell.length_a   1.000
_cell.length_b   1.000
_cell.length_c   1.000
_cell.angle_alpha   90.00
_cell.angle_beta   90.00
_cell.angle_gamma   90.00
#
_symmetry.space_group_name_H-M   'P 1'
#
loop_
_entity.id
_entity.type
_entity.pdbx_description
1 polymer ?
#
loop_
_entity_poly.entity_id
_entity_poly.type
_entity_poly.pdbx_seq_one_letter_code
_entity_poly.pdbx_strand_id
1 'polypeptide(L)'
;MLAHRQYLQSGPRHDFSRYRSAVHEVTQAFAAASREVLALEAELAGPRAQPLLAGHVRSLQQLEQSRLVTAATLQLMETPELAEQEDPAQTHQLKLKVIKTMEAIGEVLQDLRFDAESAE
;
A
#
# COMPACT_ATOMS: atom_id res chain seq x y z
N MET A 1 -4.78 -41.85 22.29
CA MET A 1 -4.09 -41.37 21.07
C MET A 1 -5.01 -40.94 19.93
N LEU A 2 -6.30 -41.34 19.88
CA LEU A 2 -7.23 -40.93 18.81
C LEU A 2 -7.59 -39.43 18.84
N ALA A 3 -7.84 -38.89 20.04
CA ALA A 3 -8.25 -37.50 20.23
C ALA A 3 -7.18 -36.47 19.79
N HIS A 4 -5.89 -36.76 20.01
CA HIS A 4 -4.79 -35.90 19.55
C HIS A 4 -4.66 -35.88 18.02
N ARG A 5 -4.92 -37.02 17.37
CA ARG A 5 -4.91 -37.14 15.91
C ARG A 5 -6.09 -36.42 15.26
N GLN A 6 -7.27 -36.49 15.89
CA GLN A 6 -8.44 -35.71 15.49
C GLN A 6 -8.23 -34.21 15.70
N TYR A 7 -7.61 -33.78 16.81
CA TYR A 7 -7.29 -32.37 17.06
C TYR A 7 -6.33 -31.77 16.01
N LEU A 8 -5.29 -32.52 15.62
CA LEU A 8 -4.37 -32.10 14.55
C LEU A 8 -5.03 -32.10 13.16
N GLN A 9 -6.09 -32.88 12.95
CA GLN A 9 -6.84 -32.94 11.70
C GLN A 9 -8.01 -31.95 11.63
N SER A 10 -8.51 -31.46 12.78
CA SER A 10 -9.59 -30.48 12.87
C SER A 10 -9.12 -29.04 12.73
N GLY A 11 -7.80 -28.79 12.79
CA GLY A 11 -7.23 -27.47 12.52
C GLY A 11 -7.28 -27.12 11.02
N PRO A 12 -7.41 -25.83 10.65
CA PRO A 12 -7.30 -25.42 9.26
C PRO A 12 -5.92 -25.82 8.72
N ARG A 13 -5.89 -26.52 7.58
CA ARG A 13 -4.64 -26.85 6.90
C ARG A 13 -4.11 -25.59 6.19
N HIS A 14 -3.38 -24.76 6.92
CA HIS A 14 -2.70 -23.61 6.34
C HIS A 14 -1.48 -24.07 5.51
N ASP A 15 -1.46 -23.73 4.23
CA ASP A 15 -0.28 -23.92 3.38
C ASP A 15 0.68 -22.73 3.56
N PHE A 16 1.48 -22.79 4.62
CA PHE A 16 2.46 -21.75 4.94
C PHE A 16 3.55 -21.60 3.87
N SER A 17 3.84 -22.65 3.11
CA SER A 17 4.84 -22.59 2.03
C SER A 17 4.32 -21.71 0.90
N ARG A 18 3.10 -21.99 0.43
CA ARG A 18 2.44 -21.20 -0.61
C ARG A 18 2.22 -19.75 -0.18
N TYR A 19 1.80 -19.54 1.07
CA TYR A 19 1.63 -18.19 1.63
C TYR A 19 2.94 -17.41 1.62
N ARG A 20 4.05 -18.01 2.10
CA ARG A 20 5.37 -17.36 2.09
C ARG A 20 5.84 -17.00 0.69
N SER A 21 5.66 -17.90 -0.28
CA SER A 21 6.01 -17.62 -1.68
C SER A 21 5.23 -16.43 -2.23
N ALA A 22 3.91 -16.38 -2.01
CA ALA A 22 3.07 -15.27 -2.46
C ALA A 22 3.48 -13.94 -1.81
N VAL A 23 3.68 -13.91 -0.49
CA VAL A 23 4.17 -12.70 0.21
C VAL A 23 5.52 -12.25 -0.35
N HIS A 24 6.41 -13.19 -0.61
CA HIS A 24 7.73 -12.89 -1.14
C HIS A 24 7.67 -12.28 -2.56
N GLU A 25 6.87 -12.86 -3.46
CA GLU A 25 6.65 -12.35 -4.81
C GLU A 25 6.08 -10.92 -4.78
N VAL A 26 5.04 -10.68 -3.97
CA VAL A 26 4.44 -9.36 -3.79
C VAL A 26 5.45 -8.36 -3.24
N THR A 27 6.23 -8.76 -2.23
CA THR A 27 7.27 -7.91 -1.62
C THR A 27 8.35 -7.54 -2.64
N GLN A 28 8.80 -8.49 -3.46
CA GLN A 28 9.80 -8.23 -4.49
C GLN A 28 9.27 -7.28 -5.57
N ALA A 29 8.06 -7.52 -6.07
CA ALA A 29 7.44 -6.66 -7.08
C ALA A 29 7.29 -5.22 -6.57
N PHE A 30 6.82 -5.06 -5.33
CA PHE A 30 6.70 -3.75 -4.70
C PHE A 30 8.06 -3.07 -4.50
N ALA A 31 9.07 -3.80 -4.04
CA ALA A 31 10.41 -3.27 -3.85
C ALA A 31 11.06 -2.86 -5.19
N ALA A 32 10.80 -3.60 -6.28
CA ALA A 32 11.27 -3.24 -7.61
C ALA A 32 10.62 -1.94 -8.10
N ALA A 33 9.29 -1.87 -8.07
CA ALA A 33 8.56 -0.65 -8.44
C ALA A 33 8.99 0.56 -7.60
N SER A 34 9.15 0.39 -6.28
CA SER A 34 9.60 1.48 -5.40
C SER A 34 10.98 2.02 -5.78
N ARG A 35 11.93 1.13 -6.13
CA ARG A 35 13.26 1.55 -6.60
C ARG A 35 13.20 2.31 -7.93
N GLU A 36 12.34 1.88 -8.86
CA GLU A 36 12.16 2.58 -10.14
C GLU A 36 11.63 4.00 -9.93
N VAL A 37 10.65 4.19 -9.05
CA VAL A 37 10.12 5.53 -8.76
C VAL A 37 11.16 6.41 -8.07
N LEU A 38 11.96 5.87 -7.15
CA LEU A 38 13.05 6.63 -6.50
C LEU A 38 14.14 7.03 -7.50
N ALA A 39 14.48 6.15 -8.45
CA ALA A 39 15.43 6.47 -9.52
C ALA A 39 14.89 7.59 -10.43
N LEU A 40 13.61 7.53 -10.77
CA LEU A 40 12.93 8.56 -11.56
C LEU A 40 12.90 9.91 -10.83
N GLU A 41 12.58 9.94 -9.53
CA GLU A 41 12.65 11.16 -8.71
C GLU A 41 14.07 11.76 -8.74
N ALA A 42 15.09 10.93 -8.57
CA ALA A 42 16.49 11.38 -8.59
C ALA A 42 16.92 11.91 -9.97
N GLU A 43 16.45 11.30 -11.06
CA GLU A 43 16.71 11.77 -12.42
C GLU A 43 16.05 13.14 -12.70
N LEU A 44 14.80 13.31 -12.27
CA LEU A 44 14.06 14.57 -12.38
C LEU A 44 14.74 15.68 -11.56
N ALA A 45 15.13 15.40 -10.31
CA ALA A 45 15.76 16.37 -9.44
C ALA A 45 17.18 16.75 -9.87
N GLY A 46 17.92 15.82 -10.49
CA GLY A 46 19.31 16.01 -10.90
C GLY A 46 19.46 16.32 -12.39
N PRO A 47 19.78 15.32 -13.24
CA PRO A 47 20.09 15.51 -14.66
C PRO A 47 19.09 16.32 -15.47
N ARG A 48 17.78 16.16 -15.21
CA ARG A 48 16.73 16.88 -15.95
C ARG A 48 16.45 18.27 -15.40
N ALA A 49 16.98 18.61 -14.22
CA ALA A 49 16.74 19.88 -13.53
C ALA A 49 15.25 20.26 -13.45
N GLN A 50 14.38 19.28 -13.19
CA GLN A 50 12.93 19.40 -13.05
C GLN A 50 12.52 19.14 -11.58
N PRO A 51 12.91 20.03 -10.63
CA PRO A 51 12.65 19.82 -9.20
C PRO A 51 11.15 19.86 -8.85
N LEU A 52 10.33 20.54 -9.65
CA LEU A 52 8.88 20.57 -9.48
C LEU A 52 8.26 19.18 -9.72
N LEU A 53 8.61 18.54 -10.85
CA LEU A 53 8.16 17.18 -11.17
C LEU A 53 8.69 16.16 -10.15
N ALA A 54 9.93 16.31 -9.71
CA ALA A 54 10.48 15.49 -8.62
C ALA A 54 9.68 15.66 -7.31
N GLY A 55 9.26 16.89 -7.00
CA GLY A 55 8.41 17.20 -5.85
C GLY A 55 7.03 16.54 -5.92
N HIS A 56 6.42 16.51 -7.10
CA HIS A 56 5.16 15.78 -7.35
C HIS A 56 5.33 14.28 -7.15
N VAL A 57 6.39 13.68 -7.72
CA VAL A 57 6.70 12.25 -7.54
C VAL A 57 6.90 11.91 -6.07
N ARG A 58 7.61 12.75 -5.31
CA ARG A 58 7.79 12.56 -3.87
C ARG A 58 6.47 12.64 -3.11
N SER A 59 5.64 13.64 -3.41
CA SER A 59 4.31 13.80 -2.79
C SER A 59 3.42 12.58 -3.07
N LEU A 60 3.45 12.09 -4.31
CA LEU A 60 2.74 10.87 -4.72
C LEU A 60 3.18 9.66 -3.90
N GLN A 61 4.49 9.45 -3.73
CA GLN A 61 5.02 8.35 -2.91
C GLN A 61 4.55 8.43 -1.45
N GLN A 62 4.56 9.62 -0.85
CA GLN A 62 4.12 9.82 0.54
C GLN A 62 2.62 9.55 0.71
N LEU A 63 1.79 10.01 -0.24
CA LEU A 63 0.37 9.75 -0.23
C LEU A 63 0.05 8.26 -0.41
N GLU A 64 0.73 7.59 -1.36
CA GLU A 64 0.55 6.15 -1.57
C GLU A 64 0.98 5.34 -0.35
N GLN A 65 2.09 5.72 0.32
CA GLN A 65 2.51 5.10 1.58
C GLN A 65 1.45 5.29 2.67
N SER A 66 0.91 6.49 2.84
CA SER A 66 -0.17 6.78 3.80
C SER A 66 -1.43 5.96 3.51
N ARG A 67 -1.79 5.82 2.23
CA ARG A 67 -2.92 5.00 1.76
C ARG A 67 -2.70 3.53 2.08
N LEU A 68 -1.51 3.00 1.78
CA LEU A 68 -1.14 1.61 2.04
C LEU A 68 -1.25 1.27 3.53
N VAL A 69 -0.69 2.11 4.41
CA VAL A 69 -0.77 1.91 5.86
C VAL A 69 -2.22 1.94 6.33
N THR A 70 -2.99 2.93 5.88
CA THR A 70 -4.40 3.06 6.29
C THR A 70 -5.24 1.87 5.82
N ALA A 71 -5.04 1.41 4.59
CA ALA A 71 -5.72 0.25 4.03
C ALA A 71 -5.32 -1.06 4.74
N ALA A 72 -4.04 -1.23 5.08
CA ALA A 72 -3.57 -2.38 5.84
C ALA A 72 -4.20 -2.42 7.25
N THR A 73 -4.27 -1.27 7.94
CA THR A 73 -4.96 -1.16 9.22
C THR A 73 -6.44 -1.52 9.09
N LEU A 74 -7.11 -1.04 8.04
CA LEU A 74 -8.51 -1.38 7.78
C LEU A 74 -8.70 -2.89 7.58
N GLN A 75 -7.83 -3.53 6.79
CA GLN A 75 -7.89 -4.97 6.55
C GLN A 75 -7.68 -5.79 7.83
N LEU A 76 -6.82 -5.34 8.73
CA LEU A 76 -6.63 -5.99 10.03
C LEU A 76 -7.88 -5.86 10.89
N MET A 77 -8.56 -4.73 10.90
CA MET A 77 -9.78 -4.52 11.69
C MET A 77 -10.95 -5.37 11.18
N GLU A 78 -11.06 -5.55 9.86
CA GLU A 78 -12.10 -6.38 9.23
C GLU A 78 -11.85 -7.90 9.39
N THR A 79 -10.77 -8.32 10.07
CA THR A 79 -10.52 -9.75 10.32
C THR A 79 -11.49 -10.33 11.36
N PRO A 80 -12.03 -11.55 11.15
CA PRO A 80 -13.05 -12.13 12.03
C PRO A 80 -12.64 -12.25 13.50
N GLU A 81 -11.34 -12.40 13.75
CA GLU A 81 -10.75 -12.54 15.08
C GLU A 81 -10.70 -11.22 15.87
N LEU A 82 -10.75 -10.08 15.17
CA LEU A 82 -10.69 -8.72 15.73
C LEU A 82 -12.01 -7.95 15.59
N ALA A 83 -12.90 -8.41 14.70
CA ALA A 83 -14.21 -7.80 14.42
C ALA A 83 -15.14 -7.70 15.65
N GLU A 84 -15.01 -8.58 16.64
CA GLU A 84 -15.79 -8.51 17.88
C GLU A 84 -15.40 -7.33 18.78
N GLN A 85 -14.24 -6.70 18.55
CA GLN A 85 -13.74 -5.52 19.26
C GLN A 85 -13.72 -4.24 18.41
N GLU A 86 -14.29 -4.26 17.19
CA GLU A 86 -14.26 -3.12 16.29
C GLU A 86 -15.10 -1.94 16.80
N ASP A 87 -14.48 -0.75 16.86
CA ASP A 87 -15.19 0.52 16.98
C ASP A 87 -15.65 0.97 15.58
N PRO A 88 -16.98 0.96 15.29
CA PRO A 88 -17.50 1.33 13.98
C PRO A 88 -17.15 2.77 13.57
N ALA A 89 -16.91 3.67 14.54
CA ALA A 89 -16.47 5.04 14.25
C ALA A 89 -15.03 5.07 13.73
N GLN A 90 -14.13 4.26 14.29
CA GLN A 90 -12.74 4.15 13.84
C GLN A 90 -12.66 3.55 12.44
N THR A 91 -13.39 2.45 12.17
CA THR A 91 -13.44 1.85 10.83
C THR A 91 -13.98 2.84 9.80
N HIS A 92 -15.01 3.61 10.15
CA HIS A 92 -15.53 4.67 9.27
C HIS A 92 -14.50 5.78 9.01
N GLN A 93 -13.78 6.23 10.04
CA GLN A 93 -12.71 7.22 9.88
C GLN A 93 -11.57 6.74 8.97
N LEU A 94 -11.14 5.49 9.11
CA LEU A 94 -10.11 4.91 8.25
C LEU A 94 -10.59 4.82 6.79
N LYS A 95 -11.84 4.42 6.55
CA LYS A 95 -12.45 4.42 5.21
C LYS A 95 -12.44 5.81 4.58
N LEU A 96 -12.86 6.84 5.32
CA LEU A 96 -12.79 8.23 4.86
C LEU A 96 -11.35 8.67 4.58
N LYS A 97 -10.39 8.27 5.42
CA LYS A 97 -8.97 8.61 5.22
C LYS A 97 -8.43 7.97 3.94
N VAL A 98 -8.80 6.73 3.61
CA VAL A 98 -8.43 6.09 2.34
C VAL A 98 -8.99 6.90 1.16
N ILE A 99 -10.28 7.24 1.19
CA ILE A 99 -10.94 8.02 0.12
C ILE A 99 -10.23 9.36 -0.10
N LYS A 100 -10.03 10.14 0.97
CA LYS A 100 -9.34 11.43 0.90
C LYS A 100 -7.91 11.32 0.37
N THR A 101 -7.21 10.26 0.74
CA THR A 101 -5.84 10.03 0.25
C THR A 101 -5.85 9.68 -1.23
N MET A 102 -6.85 8.93 -1.72
CA MET A 102 -7.02 8.65 -3.15
C MET A 102 -7.36 9.91 -3.96
N GLU A 103 -8.19 10.80 -3.41
CA GLU A 103 -8.49 12.10 -4.02
C GLU A 103 -7.22 12.96 -4.14
N ALA A 104 -6.44 13.08 -3.06
CA ALA A 104 -5.17 13.81 -3.07
C ALA A 104 -4.15 13.21 -4.06
N ILE A 105 -4.09 11.89 -4.19
CA ILE A 105 -3.26 11.22 -5.22
C ILE A 105 -3.73 11.64 -6.63
N GLY A 106 -5.04 11.68 -6.85
CA GLY A 106 -5.62 12.12 -8.11
C GLY A 106 -5.24 13.56 -8.47
N GLU A 107 -5.28 14.47 -7.49
CA GLU A 107 -4.85 15.86 -7.65
C GLU A 107 -3.37 15.96 -8.04
N VAL A 108 -2.48 15.30 -7.29
CA VAL A 108 -1.04 15.33 -7.58
C VAL A 108 -0.72 14.73 -8.96
N LEU A 109 -1.45 13.70 -9.41
CA LEU A 109 -1.27 13.14 -10.75
C LEU A 109 -1.72 14.12 -11.86
N GLN A 110 -2.77 14.91 -11.61
CA GLN A 110 -3.21 15.93 -12.54
C GLN A 110 -2.19 17.07 -12.65
N ASP A 111 -1.68 17.53 -11.52
CA ASP A 111 -0.63 18.55 -11.46
C ASP A 111 0.66 18.07 -12.13
N LEU A 112 1.08 16.83 -11.83
CA LEU A 112 2.24 16.20 -12.45
C LEU A 112 2.10 16.15 -13.97
N ARG A 113 0.93 15.74 -14.49
CA ARG A 113 0.68 15.69 -15.93
C ARG A 113 0.78 17.09 -16.56
N PHE A 114 0.12 18.08 -15.96
CA PHE A 114 0.12 19.45 -16.47
C PHE A 114 1.51 20.07 -16.50
N ASP A 115 2.29 19.89 -15.43
CA ASP A 115 3.65 20.40 -15.33
C ASP A 115 4.63 19.65 -16.25
N ALA A 116 4.39 18.35 -16.51
CA ALA A 116 5.19 17.58 -17.44
C ALA A 116 4.95 18.02 -18.90
N GLU A 117 3.69 18.24 -19.28
CA GLU A 117 3.31 18.78 -20.59
C GLU A 117 3.85 20.20 -20.82
N SER A 118 4.02 20.98 -19.74
CA SER A 118 4.59 22.34 -19.79
C SER A 118 6.12 22.37 -19.85
N ALA A 119 6.78 21.24 -19.58
CA ALA A 119 8.24 21.11 -19.53
C ALA A 119 8.85 20.53 -20.82
N GLU A 120 8.03 20.11 -21.78
CA GLU A 120 8.40 19.76 -23.17
C GLU A 120 8.56 21.01 -24.06
#